data_AF-C5KU54-F1
#
_entry.id   AF-C5KU54-F1
#
_cell.length_a   1.000
_cell.length_b   1.000
_cell.length_c   1.000
_cell.angle_alpha   90.00
_cell.angle_beta   90.00
_cell.angle_gamma   90.00
#
_symmetry.space_group_name_H-M   'P 1'
#
loop_
_entity.id
_entity.type
_entity.pdbx_description
1 polymer ?
#
loop_
_entity_poly.entity_id
_entity_poly.type
_entity_poly.pdbx_seq_one_letter_code
_entity_poly.pdbx_strand_id
1 'polypeptide(L)'
;MLRNFCCAQDSILRDFPPTGGNAVDGVKSGDENLGKSYGNSAQVDDEDACKVCYERPIDTVLVPCGHFVVCSACVLRLDGTDKQCPICRTTYQLAQKIFK
;
A
#
# COMPACT_ATOMS: atom_id res chain seq x y z
N MET A 1 35.72 19.06 4.30
CA MET A 1 34.72 18.89 3.22
C MET A 1 34.97 17.57 2.51
N LEU A 2 34.49 16.46 3.05
CA LEU A 2 34.36 15.21 2.31
C LEU A 2 33.09 14.50 2.76
N ARG A 3 32.38 13.98 1.78
CA ARG A 3 30.98 13.58 1.77
C ARG A 3 30.88 12.17 2.36
N ASN A 4 30.12 12.02 3.44
CA ASN A 4 29.84 10.71 4.03
C ASN A 4 28.87 9.94 3.13
N PHE A 5 29.41 8.89 2.50
CA PHE A 5 28.64 7.84 1.84
C PHE A 5 27.85 7.06 2.89
N CYS A 6 26.53 7.10 2.73
CA CYS A 6 25.60 6.19 3.38
C CYS A 6 25.61 4.86 2.62
N CYS A 7 25.95 3.74 3.26
CA CYS A 7 25.22 2.47 3.12
C CYS A 7 25.70 1.41 4.12
N ALA A 8 24.81 1.08 5.07
CA ALA A 8 24.54 -0.25 5.65
C ALA A 8 25.69 -1.10 6.22
N GLN A 9 25.71 -1.28 7.56
CA GLN A 9 25.32 -2.55 8.21
C GLN A 9 25.55 -2.52 9.74
N ASP A 10 24.75 -3.34 10.41
CA ASP A 10 24.84 -3.82 11.80
C ASP A 10 24.17 -3.01 12.93
N SER A 11 22.91 -3.39 13.16
CA SER A 11 22.39 -3.93 14.43
C SER A 11 22.29 -3.02 15.65
N ILE A 12 21.25 -3.32 16.44
CA ILE A 12 20.97 -2.94 17.83
C ILE A 12 20.35 -1.56 18.14
N LEU A 13 19.03 -1.64 18.42
CA LEU A 13 18.21 -0.75 19.26
C LEU A 13 17.63 0.51 18.60
N ARG A 14 16.57 0.31 17.79
CA ARG A 14 15.42 1.22 17.88
C ARG A 14 14.47 0.62 18.91
N ASP A 15 14.57 1.11 20.13
CA ASP A 15 13.63 0.86 21.22
C ASP A 15 12.21 1.21 20.77
N PHE A 16 11.44 0.18 20.38
CA PHE A 16 9.99 0.25 20.37
C PHE A 16 9.52 -0.18 21.76
N PRO A 17 8.87 0.69 22.55
CA PRO A 17 8.38 0.31 23.86
C PRO A 17 7.35 -0.82 23.73
N PRO A 18 7.42 -1.89 24.54
CA PRO A 18 6.34 -2.85 24.64
C PRO A 18 5.19 -2.18 25.40
N THR A 19 4.17 -1.71 24.70
CA THR A 19 2.89 -1.41 25.35
C THR A 19 2.27 -2.74 25.74
N GLY A 20 2.46 -3.11 27.00
CA GLY A 20 1.75 -4.22 27.62
C GLY A 20 0.25 -3.92 27.72
N GLY A 21 -0.54 -4.96 27.42
CA GLY A 21 -1.84 -5.19 28.03
C GLY A 21 -3.07 -4.82 27.21
N ASN A 22 -3.66 -5.82 26.54
CA ASN A 22 -4.94 -6.39 26.94
C ASN A 22 -5.21 -7.71 26.17
N ALA A 23 -5.24 -8.83 26.89
CA ALA A 23 -5.84 -10.06 26.39
C ALA A 23 -7.35 -9.80 26.27
N VAL A 24 -7.87 -9.77 25.04
CA VAL A 24 -9.31 -9.81 24.80
C VAL A 24 -9.69 -11.25 24.46
N ASP A 25 -10.40 -11.84 25.39
CA ASP A 25 -11.13 -13.08 25.20
C ASP A 25 -12.13 -12.96 24.05
N GLY A 26 -12.10 -13.97 23.18
CA GLY A 26 -13.23 -14.53 22.44
C GLY A 26 -14.27 -13.59 21.83
N VAL A 27 -14.26 -13.49 20.49
CA VAL A 27 -15.52 -13.48 19.72
C VAL A 27 -15.57 -14.74 18.86
N LYS A 28 -16.56 -15.57 19.15
CA LYS A 28 -16.99 -16.71 18.34
C LYS A 28 -18.18 -16.24 17.49
N SER A 29 -18.20 -16.74 16.24
CA SER A 29 -19.38 -16.94 15.40
C SER A 29 -19.97 -15.73 14.68
N GLY A 30 -20.27 -15.94 13.40
CA GLY A 30 -21.07 -15.05 12.56
C GLY A 30 -20.89 -15.36 11.08
N ASP A 31 -21.56 -16.41 10.61
CA ASP A 31 -21.77 -16.74 9.20
C ASP A 31 -22.92 -15.91 8.62
N GLU A 32 -22.72 -14.61 8.47
CA GLU A 32 -23.73 -13.77 7.81
C GLU A 32 -23.56 -13.77 6.28
N ASN A 33 -24.34 -14.66 5.68
CA ASN A 33 -24.74 -14.69 4.29
C ASN A 33 -25.35 -13.34 3.88
N LEU A 34 -24.54 -12.40 3.41
CA LEU A 34 -25.03 -11.16 2.79
C LEU A 34 -25.23 -11.38 1.29
N GLY A 35 -26.50 -11.41 0.90
CA GLY A 35 -26.99 -11.78 -0.43
C GLY A 35 -26.28 -11.07 -1.59
N LYS A 36 -25.74 -11.88 -2.50
CA LYS A 36 -25.33 -11.43 -3.85
C LYS A 36 -26.58 -11.32 -4.73
N SER A 37 -27.24 -10.17 -4.66
CA SER A 37 -28.00 -9.64 -5.81
C SER A 37 -27.21 -8.47 -6.40
N TYR A 38 -27.34 -8.30 -7.71
CA TYR A 38 -26.88 -7.19 -8.53
C TYR A 38 -25.48 -7.30 -9.16
N GLY A 39 -25.52 -7.51 -10.49
CA GLY A 39 -24.64 -6.81 -11.42
C GLY A 39 -23.41 -7.60 -11.86
N ASN A 40 -23.30 -7.81 -13.17
CA ASN A 40 -22.05 -8.14 -13.83
C ASN A 40 -21.08 -6.93 -13.73
N SER A 41 -20.54 -6.71 -12.55
CA SER A 41 -19.41 -5.83 -12.30
C SER A 41 -18.24 -6.74 -11.99
N ALA A 42 -17.17 -6.65 -12.78
CA ALA A 42 -15.93 -7.35 -12.49
C ALA A 42 -15.54 -7.06 -11.04
N GLN A 43 -15.68 -8.07 -10.17
CA GLN A 43 -15.37 -7.93 -8.74
C GLN A 43 -13.85 -7.79 -8.67
N VAL A 44 -13.35 -6.57 -8.52
CA VAL A 44 -11.95 -6.36 -8.17
C VAL A 44 -11.88 -6.65 -6.68
N ASP A 45 -11.10 -7.66 -6.30
CA ASP A 45 -10.88 -7.95 -4.88
C ASP A 45 -10.33 -6.69 -4.19
N ASP A 46 -10.90 -6.34 -3.03
CA ASP A 46 -10.51 -5.14 -2.27
C ASP A 46 -9.01 -5.10 -1.99
N GLU A 47 -8.38 -6.27 -1.85
CA GLU A 47 -6.94 -6.44 -1.66
C GLU A 47 -6.13 -5.94 -2.87
N ASP A 48 -6.58 -6.26 -4.09
CA ASP A 48 -5.97 -5.88 -5.36
C ASP A 48 -6.46 -4.53 -5.91
N ALA A 49 -7.44 -3.89 -5.26
CA ALA A 49 -7.94 -2.58 -5.67
C ALA A 49 -6.96 -1.45 -5.32
N CYS A 50 -6.85 -0.47 -6.21
CA CYS A 50 -6.05 0.73 -6.03
C CYS A 50 -6.48 1.48 -4.76
N LYS A 51 -5.54 1.71 -3.84
CA LYS A 51 -5.82 2.33 -2.53
C LYS A 51 -6.08 3.83 -2.58
N VAL A 52 -6.19 4.40 -3.79
CA VAL A 52 -6.50 5.82 -4.02
C VAL A 52 -7.90 6.00 -4.58
N CYS A 53 -8.33 5.16 -5.53
CA CYS A 53 -9.67 5.27 -6.13
C CYS A 53 -10.61 4.12 -5.81
N TYR A 54 -10.10 2.99 -5.31
CA TYR A 54 -10.85 1.77 -4.98
C TYR A 54 -11.72 1.20 -6.12
N GLU A 55 -11.51 1.68 -7.35
CA GLU A 55 -12.33 1.39 -8.52
C GLU A 55 -11.61 0.49 -9.53
N ARG A 56 -10.28 0.58 -9.58
CA ARG A 56 -9.43 -0.12 -10.55
C ARG A 56 -8.42 -0.98 -9.84
N PRO A 57 -8.01 -2.12 -10.43
CA PRO A 57 -6.93 -2.94 -9.87
C PRO A 57 -5.61 -2.16 -9.85
N ILE A 58 -4.74 -2.53 -8.91
CA ILE A 58 -3.37 -2.07 -8.84
C ILE A 58 -2.62 -2.66 -10.04
N ASP A 59 -2.01 -1.80 -10.83
CA ASP A 59 -1.24 -2.17 -12.03
C ASP A 59 0.10 -1.45 -12.11
N THR A 60 0.46 -0.65 -11.11
CA THR A 60 1.64 0.23 -11.18
C THR A 60 2.46 0.17 -9.89
N VAL A 61 3.78 0.00 -10.05
CA VAL A 61 4.76 0.05 -8.96
C VAL A 61 5.48 1.40 -8.94
N LEU A 62 5.69 1.94 -7.74
CA LEU A 62 6.40 3.21 -7.54
C LEU A 62 7.88 2.96 -7.25
N VAL A 63 8.78 3.56 -8.04
CA VAL A 63 10.24 3.39 -7.91
C VAL A 63 10.85 4.67 -7.34
N PRO A 64 11.71 4.61 -6.31
CA PRO A 64 12.47 3.44 -5.85
C PRO A 64 11.85 2.65 -4.69
N CYS A 65 10.74 3.10 -4.09
CA CYS A 65 10.24 2.48 -2.85
C CYS A 65 9.60 1.10 -3.04
N GLY A 66 9.22 0.72 -4.27
CA GLY A 66 8.68 -0.59 -4.61
C GLY A 66 7.23 -0.84 -4.20
N HIS A 67 6.54 0.13 -3.60
CA HIS A 67 5.15 -0.06 -3.17
C HIS A 67 4.19 -0.16 -4.38
N PHE A 68 3.49 -1.29 -4.47
CA PHE A 68 2.50 -1.61 -5.49
C PHE A 68 1.10 -1.42 -4.92
N VAL A 69 0.59 -0.17 -4.94
CA VAL A 69 -0.67 0.21 -4.27
C VAL A 69 -1.58 1.11 -5.10
N VAL A 70 -1.13 1.53 -6.28
CA VAL A 70 -1.83 2.48 -7.14
C VAL A 70 -2.08 1.94 -8.54
N CYS A 71 -3.18 2.38 -9.15
CA CYS A 71 -3.41 2.18 -10.58
C CYS A 71 -2.80 3.32 -11.41
N SER A 72 -2.54 3.04 -12.69
CA SER A 72 -1.93 3.94 -13.66
C SER A 72 -2.68 5.28 -13.82
N ALA A 73 -4.01 5.25 -13.78
CA ALA A 73 -4.82 6.47 -13.82
C ALA A 73 -4.65 7.34 -12.55
N CYS A 74 -4.43 6.74 -11.38
CA CYS A 74 -4.16 7.49 -10.15
C CYS A 74 -2.76 8.07 -10.13
N VAL A 75 -1.77 7.38 -10.69
CA VAL A 75 -0.40 7.89 -10.81
C VAL A 75 -0.36 9.19 -11.60
N LEU A 76 -1.07 9.29 -12.72
CA LEU A 76 -1.12 10.54 -13.51
C LEU A 76 -1.65 11.73 -12.71
N ARG A 77 -2.57 11.50 -11.76
CA ARG A 77 -3.08 12.54 -10.86
C ARG A 77 -2.08 12.90 -9.77
N LEU A 78 -1.36 11.90 -9.24
CA LEU A 78 -0.30 12.10 -8.25
C LEU A 78 0.88 12.89 -8.84
N ASP A 79 1.24 12.63 -10.09
CA ASP A 79 2.30 13.36 -10.79
C ASP A 79 2.00 14.86 -10.92
N GLY A 80 0.72 15.25 -10.99
CA GLY A 80 0.29 16.65 -11.05
C GLY A 80 0.09 17.32 -9.69
N THR A 81 0.13 16.57 -8.58
CA THR A 81 -0.07 17.08 -7.22
C THR A 81 1.20 16.88 -6.41
N ASP A 82 1.32 15.72 -5.77
CA ASP A 82 2.45 15.32 -4.94
C ASP A 82 2.99 13.98 -5.44
N LYS A 83 4.18 14.01 -6.05
CA LYS A 83 4.87 12.85 -6.64
C LYS A 83 5.44 11.89 -5.57
N GLN A 84 4.62 11.51 -4.59
CA GLN A 84 4.98 10.74 -3.41
C GLN A 84 4.16 9.46 -3.29
N CYS A 85 4.79 8.41 -2.75
CA CYS A 85 4.11 7.16 -2.45
C CYS A 85 3.08 7.33 -1.32
N PRO A 86 1.82 6.86 -1.46
CA PRO A 86 0.81 6.94 -0.40
C PRO A 86 1.16 6.18 0.89
N ILE A 87 2.04 5.17 0.80
CA ILE A 87 2.41 4.32 1.95
C ILE A 87 3.59 4.91 2.71
N CYS A 88 4.71 5.12 2.03
CA CYS A 88 5.97 5.50 2.67
C CYS A 88 6.36 6.96 2.46
N ARG A 89 5.56 7.73 1.71
CA ARG A 89 5.79 9.15 1.35
C ARG A 89 7.10 9.42 0.61
N THR A 90 7.82 8.38 0.20
CA THR A 90 9.01 8.51 -0.65
C THR A 90 8.60 9.09 -1.99
N THR A 91 9.31 10.13 -2.42
CA THR A 91 9.15 10.69 -3.77
C THR A 91 9.57 9.63 -4.79
N TYR A 92 8.64 9.24 -5.66
CA TYR A 92 8.92 8.27 -6.71
C TYR A 92 9.44 9.01 -7.95
N GLN A 93 10.40 8.41 -8.64
CA GLN A 93 10.97 8.97 -9.86
C GLN A 93 10.31 8.38 -11.10
N LEU A 94 9.95 7.11 -11.01
CA LEU A 94 9.31 6.34 -12.08
C LEU A 94 8.12 5.59 -11.50
N ALA A 95 7.03 5.56 -12.25
CA ALA A 95 5.88 4.71 -12.01
C ALA A 95 5.80 3.68 -13.15
N GLN A 96 6.08 2.42 -12.85
CA GLN A 96 6.21 1.37 -13.85
C GLN A 96 4.94 0.52 -13.86
N LYS A 97 4.27 0.46 -15.00
CA LYS A 97 3.11 -0.42 -15.19
C LYS A 97 3.56 -1.88 -15.28
N ILE A 98 2.86 -2.75 -14.56
CA ILE A 98 3.08 -4.19 -14.53
C ILE A 98 1.98 -4.87 -15.36
N PHE A 99 2.39 -5.76 -16.26
CA PHE A 99 1.49 -6.60 -17.04
C PHE A 99 1.47 -7.99 -16.39
N LYS A 100 0.28 -8.47 -16.03
CA LYS A 100 0.04 -9.84 -15.53
C LYS A 100 -0.48 -10.71 -16.67
#